data_AF-A0A2D9CHM7-F1
#
_entry.id   AF-A0A2D9CHM7-F1
#
_cell.length_a   1.000
_cell.length_b   1.000
_cell.length_c   1.000
_cell.angle_alpha   90.00
_cell.angle_beta   90.00
_cell.angle_gamma   90.00
#
_symmetry.space_group_name_H-M   'P 1'
#
loop_
_entity.id
_entity.type
_entity.pdbx_description
1 polymer ?
#
loop_
_entity_poly.entity_id
_entity_poly.type
_entity_poly.pdbx_seq_one_letter_code
_entity_poly.pdbx_strand_id
1 'polypeptide(L)'
;MTLPSHKDDTYNTEFTITVDGSNVNINWNGEISSGDMNLTVDGDILHRDIGYFSNEPNDSKLTLVDDDTVVLNSTYDGMEFREEIRLLDDDKRRLRQTVGYRKGKPFLVGQYWEERQVKADE
;
A
#
# COMPACT_ATOMS: atom_id res chain seq x y z
N MET A 1 -14.86 31.95 -10.45
CA MET A 1 -13.63 31.11 -10.39
C MET A 1 -14.10 29.68 -10.54
N THR A 2 -13.92 29.09 -11.72
CA THR A 2 -14.32 27.71 -12.00
C THR A 2 -13.21 26.80 -11.49
N LEU A 3 -13.53 25.87 -10.59
CA LEU A 3 -12.58 24.84 -10.18
C LEU A 3 -12.24 23.97 -11.41
N PRO A 4 -11.00 23.52 -11.58
CA PRO A 4 -10.69 22.51 -12.58
C PRO A 4 -11.57 21.30 -12.31
N SER A 5 -12.27 20.78 -13.32
CA SER A 5 -12.90 19.47 -13.21
C SER A 5 -11.80 18.42 -13.30
N HIS A 6 -11.23 18.05 -12.15
CA HIS A 6 -10.57 16.75 -12.07
C HIS A 6 -11.68 15.70 -12.08
N LYS A 7 -11.61 14.82 -13.08
CA LYS A 7 -12.37 13.59 -13.04
C LYS A 7 -11.69 12.74 -11.99
N ASP A 8 -12.42 12.39 -10.94
CA ASP A 8 -11.92 11.44 -9.95
C ASP A 8 -11.75 10.10 -10.66
N ASP A 9 -10.49 9.69 -10.86
CA ASP A 9 -10.16 8.37 -11.39
C ASP A 9 -10.22 7.38 -10.22
N THR A 10 -11.42 6.89 -9.92
CA THR A 10 -11.62 5.81 -8.95
C THR A 10 -11.31 4.48 -9.63
N TYR A 11 -10.26 3.80 -9.17
CA TYR A 11 -9.92 2.45 -9.61
C TYR A 11 -10.20 1.46 -8.49
N ASN A 12 -10.85 0.35 -8.83
CA ASN A 12 -11.01 -0.75 -7.90
C ASN A 12 -9.83 -1.72 -8.03
N THR A 13 -9.36 -2.23 -6.89
CA THR A 13 -8.35 -3.29 -6.83
C THR A 13 -8.72 -4.23 -5.71
N GLU A 14 -8.83 -5.51 -6.06
CA GLU A 14 -9.03 -6.58 -5.09
C GLU A 14 -7.67 -7.08 -4.63
N PHE A 15 -7.52 -7.29 -3.32
CA PHE A 15 -6.30 -7.83 -2.72
C PHE A 15 -6.62 -9.07 -1.90
N THR A 16 -5.77 -10.08 -1.99
CA THR A 16 -5.77 -11.24 -1.10
C THR A 16 -4.46 -11.24 -0.31
N ILE A 17 -4.57 -11.44 1.00
CA ILE A 17 -3.41 -11.54 1.90
C ILE A 17 -3.40 -12.95 2.47
N THR A 18 -2.30 -13.67 2.27
CA THR A 18 -2.07 -15.00 2.84
C THR A 18 -0.87 -14.92 3.78
N VAL A 19 -0.98 -15.53 4.95
CA VAL A 19 0.09 -15.52 5.97
C VAL A 19 0.54 -16.95 6.23
N ASP A 20 1.84 -17.22 6.06
CA ASP A 20 2.50 -18.48 6.40
C ASP A 20 3.74 -18.21 7.26
N GLY A 21 3.58 -18.39 8.57
CA GLY A 21 4.61 -18.03 9.55
C GLY A 21 4.95 -16.55 9.50
N SER A 22 6.20 -16.22 9.15
CA SER A 22 6.69 -14.85 8.98
C SER A 22 6.52 -14.31 7.56
N ASN A 23 6.13 -15.17 6.60
CA ASN A 23 5.92 -14.77 5.21
C ASN A 23 4.48 -14.30 5.03
N VAL A 24 4.32 -13.14 4.42
CA VAL A 24 3.02 -12.61 4.02
C VAL A 24 3.04 -12.46 2.51
N ASN A 25 2.13 -13.15 1.83
CA ASN A 25 1.91 -12.97 0.40
C ASN A 25 0.73 -12.02 0.18
N ILE A 26 0.92 -11.02 -0.67
CA ILE A 26 -0.12 -10.12 -1.15
C ILE A 26 -0.27 -10.33 -2.64
N ASN A 27 -1.46 -10.79 -3.03
CA ASN A 27 -1.88 -10.84 -4.42
C ASN A 27 -2.86 -9.70 -4.68
N TRP A 28 -2.75 -9.03 -5.83
CA TRP A 28 -3.72 -8.03 -6.25
C TRP A 28 -4.15 -8.17 -7.69
N ASN A 29 -5.40 -7.82 -7.93
CA ASN A 29 -5.99 -7.75 -9.25
C ASN A 29 -6.84 -6.48 -9.34
N GLY A 30 -6.38 -5.51 -10.11
CA GLY A 30 -7.05 -4.23 -10.30
C GLY A 30 -7.20 -3.87 -11.76
N GLU A 31 -8.01 -2.85 -12.01
CA GLU A 31 -8.33 -2.40 -13.38
C GLU A 31 -7.10 -1.94 -14.17
N ILE A 32 -6.07 -1.46 -13.47
CA ILE A 32 -4.85 -0.89 -14.07
C ILE A 32 -3.60 -1.74 -13.86
N SER A 33 -3.63 -2.68 -12.91
CA SER A 33 -2.48 -3.54 -12.60
C SER A 33 -2.89 -4.76 -11.79
N SER A 34 -2.14 -5.84 -11.95
CA SER A 34 -2.19 -7.02 -11.09
C SER A 34 -0.78 -7.45 -10.71
N GLY A 35 -0.64 -8.22 -9.65
CA GLY A 35 0.66 -8.69 -9.20
C GLY A 35 0.59 -9.57 -7.94
N ASP A 36 1.77 -10.06 -7.57
CA ASP A 36 1.99 -10.98 -6.46
C ASP A 36 3.30 -10.58 -5.77
N MET A 37 3.25 -10.40 -4.45
CA MET A 37 4.37 -9.87 -3.67
C MET A 37 4.51 -10.62 -2.36
N ASN A 38 5.71 -11.10 -2.08
CA ASN A 38 6.03 -11.71 -0.80
C ASN A 38 6.72 -10.69 0.10
N LEU A 39 6.34 -10.72 1.37
CA LEU A 39 6.75 -9.80 2.39
C LEU A 39 7.27 -10.55 3.61
N THR A 40 8.32 -10.02 4.23
CA THR A 40 8.76 -10.42 5.57
C THR A 40 9.08 -9.18 6.39
N VAL A 41 8.80 -9.25 7.70
CA VAL A 41 9.12 -8.18 8.65
C VAL A 41 10.36 -8.59 9.46
N ASP A 42 11.41 -7.79 9.38
CA ASP A 42 12.61 -7.89 10.22
C ASP A 42 12.79 -6.61 11.04
N GLY A 43 12.37 -6.66 12.30
CA GLY A 43 12.37 -5.49 13.18
C GLY A 43 11.50 -4.36 12.64
N ASP A 44 12.14 -3.29 12.19
CA ASP A 44 11.50 -2.12 11.60
C ASP A 44 11.71 -2.02 10.07
N ILE A 45 12.10 -3.12 9.44
CA ILE A 45 12.23 -3.24 7.99
C ILE A 45 11.17 -4.21 7.47
N LEU A 46 10.46 -3.79 6.44
CA LEU A 46 9.55 -4.63 5.65
C LEU A 46 10.23 -4.95 4.32
N HIS A 47 10.69 -6.18 4.19
CA HIS A 47 11.27 -6.69 2.95
C HIS A 47 10.18 -7.05 1.96
N ARG A 48 10.40 -6.72 0.69
CA ARG A 48 9.54 -7.12 -0.43
C ARG A 48 10.39 -7.74 -1.52
N ASP A 49 9.93 -8.84 -2.09
CA ASP A 49 10.60 -9.47 -3.22
C ASP A 49 10.46 -8.67 -4.53
N ILE A 50 9.43 -7.82 -4.63
CA ILE A 50 9.21 -6.89 -5.75
C ILE A 50 8.85 -5.47 -5.27
N GLY A 51 9.17 -4.47 -6.10
CA GLY A 51 8.71 -3.09 -5.95
C GLY A 51 7.43 -2.80 -6.74
N TYR A 52 6.75 -1.69 -6.43
CA TYR A 52 5.51 -1.31 -7.15
C TYR A 52 5.71 -1.01 -8.65
N PHE A 53 6.92 -0.62 -9.04
CA PHE A 53 7.27 -0.26 -10.43
C PHE A 53 8.49 -1.03 -10.95
N SER A 54 8.95 -2.05 -10.20
CA SER A 54 10.14 -2.82 -10.52
C SER A 54 9.98 -4.27 -10.04
N ASN A 55 10.52 -5.22 -10.79
CA ASN A 55 10.60 -6.63 -10.37
C ASN A 55 11.80 -6.90 -9.44
N GLU A 56 12.49 -5.84 -9.00
CA GLU A 56 13.60 -5.95 -8.07
C GLU A 56 13.11 -5.86 -6.61
N PRO A 57 13.76 -6.58 -5.67
CA PRO A 57 13.45 -6.47 -4.26
C PRO A 57 13.57 -5.04 -3.73
N ASN A 58 12.71 -4.70 -2.78
CA ASN A 58 12.68 -3.37 -2.20
C ASN A 58 12.29 -3.42 -0.72
N ASP A 59 12.96 -2.60 0.09
CA ASP A 59 12.71 -2.50 1.52
C ASP A 59 11.91 -1.24 1.84
N SER A 60 11.00 -1.34 2.82
CA SER A 60 10.51 -0.16 3.53
C SER A 60 11.04 -0.10 4.94
N LYS A 61 11.25 1.14 5.41
CA LYS A 61 11.24 1.42 6.84
C LYS A 61 9.80 1.42 7.34
N LEU A 62 9.52 0.59 8.34
CA LEU A 62 8.25 0.52 9.05
C LEU A 62 8.33 1.37 10.33
N THR A 63 7.28 2.10 10.63
CA THR A 63 7.16 2.86 11.88
C THR A 63 5.71 2.78 12.38
N LEU A 64 5.54 2.32 13.61
CA LEU A 64 4.24 2.38 14.29
C LEU A 64 4.03 3.81 14.81
N VAL A 65 2.94 4.45 14.42
CA VAL A 65 2.60 5.82 14.85
C VAL A 65 1.77 5.78 16.14
N ASP A 66 0.79 4.89 16.17
CA ASP A 66 -0.10 4.57 17.29
C ASP A 66 -0.61 3.13 17.14
N ASP A 67 -1.52 2.70 18.02
CA ASP A 67 -1.97 1.30 18.11
C ASP A 67 -2.63 0.77 16.82
N ASP A 68 -3.18 1.64 15.97
CA ASP A 68 -3.91 1.29 14.76
C ASP A 68 -3.28 1.87 13.48
N THR A 69 -2.09 2.50 13.56
CA THR A 69 -1.47 3.18 12.40
C THR A 69 -0.02 2.81 12.19
N VAL A 70 0.29 2.40 10.96
CA VAL A 70 1.65 2.14 10.48
C VAL A 70 2.02 3.06 9.33
N VAL A 71 3.27 3.50 9.31
CA VAL A 71 3.87 4.24 8.20
C VAL A 71 4.98 3.41 7.58
N LEU A 72 4.98 3.36 6.24
CA LEU A 72 5.98 2.71 5.40
C LEU A 72 6.69 3.78 4.58
N ASN A 73 8.02 3.84 4.68
CA ASN A 73 8.84 4.70 3.85
C ASN A 73 9.69 3.85 2.91
N SER A 74 9.59 4.07 1.60
CA SER A 74 10.34 3.33 0.58
C SER A 74 11.06 4.26 -0.37
N THR A 75 12.14 3.79 -0.98
CA THR A 75 12.86 4.54 -2.01
C THR A 75 13.28 3.61 -3.14
N TYR A 76 12.92 3.96 -4.37
CA TYR A 76 13.38 3.24 -5.56
C TYR A 76 13.44 4.21 -6.74
N ASP A 77 14.41 4.03 -7.64
CA ASP A 77 14.61 4.86 -8.83
C ASP A 77 14.65 6.38 -8.57
N GLY A 78 15.16 6.79 -7.41
CA GLY A 78 15.21 8.20 -6.98
C GLY A 78 13.82 8.81 -6.70
N MET A 79 12.82 7.96 -6.50
CA MET A 79 11.49 8.32 -6.01
C MET A 79 11.35 7.86 -4.56
N GLU A 80 10.71 8.69 -3.75
CA GLU A 80 10.47 8.44 -2.33
C GLU A 80 8.98 8.31 -2.08
N PHE A 81 8.56 7.32 -1.33
CA PHE A 81 7.16 7.07 -1.02
C PHE A 81 6.96 6.99 0.46
N ARG A 82 5.97 7.73 0.96
CA ARG A 82 5.41 7.59 2.30
C ARG A 82 4.01 7.04 2.16
N GLU A 83 3.79 5.85 2.68
CA GLU A 83 2.47 5.24 2.80
C GLU A 83 2.08 5.17 4.28
N GLU A 84 0.88 5.61 4.62
CA GLU A 84 0.31 5.51 5.96
C GLU A 84 -0.95 4.68 5.88
N ILE A 85 -1.06 3.68 6.74
CA ILE A 85 -2.20 2.77 6.82
C ILE A 85 -2.76 2.85 8.22
N ARG A 86 -4.03 3.23 8.33
CA ARG A 86 -4.81 3.20 9.57
C ARG A 86 -5.85 2.10 9.50
N LEU A 87 -5.81 1.19 10.46
CA LEU A 87 -6.78 0.12 10.62
C LEU A 87 -8.00 0.65 11.37
N LEU A 88 -9.19 0.33 10.89
CA LEU A 88 -10.46 0.81 11.42
C LEU A 88 -11.42 -0.36 11.64
N ASP A 89 -12.32 -0.18 12.59
CA ASP A 89 -13.43 -1.11 12.85
C ASP A 89 -12.97 -2.56 13.04
N ASP A 90 -11.94 -2.78 13.88
CA ASP A 90 -11.39 -4.11 14.17
C ASP A 90 -10.88 -4.81 12.89
N ASP A 91 -10.00 -4.12 12.16
CA ASP A 91 -9.38 -4.54 10.90
C ASP A 91 -10.36 -4.90 9.76
N LYS A 92 -11.61 -4.44 9.85
CA LYS A 92 -12.62 -4.62 8.79
C LYS A 92 -12.48 -3.58 7.69
N ARG A 93 -11.96 -2.41 8.02
CA ARG A 93 -11.69 -1.32 7.09
C ARG A 93 -10.29 -0.79 7.32
N ARG A 94 -9.70 -0.19 6.30
CA ARG A 94 -8.49 0.61 6.46
C ARG A 94 -8.52 1.84 5.58
N LEU A 95 -7.94 2.92 6.10
CA LEU A 95 -7.58 4.08 5.33
C LEU A 95 -6.11 3.95 4.95
N ARG A 96 -5.81 4.22 3.68
CA ARG A 96 -4.44 4.28 3.20
C ARG A 96 -4.19 5.61 2.51
N GLN A 97 -3.09 6.26 2.85
CA GLN A 97 -2.67 7.51 2.24
C GLN A 97 -1.26 7.33 1.71
N THR A 98 -1.03 7.76 0.47
CA THR A 98 0.27 7.65 -0.19
C THR A 98 0.69 9.02 -0.68
N VAL A 99 1.93 9.41 -0.37
CA VAL A 99 2.58 10.56 -1.00
C VAL A 99 3.88 10.10 -1.65
N GLY A 100 3.97 10.28 -2.96
CA GLY A 100 5.18 10.02 -3.74
C GLY A 100 5.89 11.33 -4.09
N TYR A 101 7.20 11.38 -3.85
CA TYR A 101 8.07 12.50 -4.17
C TYR A 101 9.09 12.10 -5.23
N ARG A 102 9.37 13.02 -6.15
CA ARG A 102 10.45 12.90 -7.13
C ARG A 102 11.23 14.21 -7.13
N LYS A 103 12.54 14.14 -6.86
CA LYS A 103 13.40 15.34 -6.72
C LYS A 103 12.82 16.35 -5.71
N GLY A 104 12.31 15.86 -4.59
CA GLY A 104 11.72 16.67 -3.51
C GLY A 104 10.36 17.31 -3.82
N LYS A 105 9.74 17.01 -4.98
CA LYS A 105 8.41 17.51 -5.34
C LYS A 105 7.37 16.39 -5.30
N PRO A 106 6.19 16.60 -4.69
CA PRO A 106 5.12 15.62 -4.74
C PRO A 106 4.64 15.45 -6.17
N PHE A 107 4.51 14.20 -6.61
CA PHE A 107 3.97 13.85 -7.93
C PHE A 107 2.80 12.86 -7.83
N LEU A 108 2.65 12.19 -6.69
CA LEU A 108 1.55 11.29 -6.37
C LEU A 108 1.00 11.67 -4.99
N VAL A 109 -0.31 11.85 -4.90
CA VAL A 109 -1.04 11.95 -3.64
C VAL A 109 -2.28 11.09 -3.81
N GLY A 110 -2.37 10.02 -3.02
CA GLY A 110 -3.47 9.06 -3.07
C GLY A 110 -4.11 8.90 -1.70
N GLN A 111 -5.42 8.74 -1.70
CA GLN A 111 -6.18 8.34 -0.52
C GLN A 111 -7.16 7.24 -0.90
N TYR A 112 -7.14 6.16 -0.13
CA TYR A 112 -7.84 4.94 -0.42
C TYR A 112 -8.68 4.52 0.79
N TRP A 113 -9.90 4.10 0.50
CA TRP A 113 -10.78 3.40 1.42
C TRP A 113 -10.79 1.93 1.02
N GLU A 114 -10.44 1.05 1.94
CA GLU A 114 -10.26 -0.37 1.65
C GLU A 114 -11.06 -1.20 2.65
N GLU A 115 -11.87 -2.13 2.15
CA GLU A 115 -12.77 -2.96 2.95
C GLU A 115 -12.37 -4.44 2.85
N ARG A 116 -12.30 -5.10 4.00
CA ARG A 116 -12.12 -6.54 4.06
C ARG A 116 -13.40 -7.22 3.62
N GLN A 117 -13.33 -7.95 2.52
CA GLN A 117 -14.42 -8.83 2.07
C GLN A 117 -14.40 -10.11 2.90
N VAL A 118 -15.53 -10.45 3.52
CA VAL A 118 -15.74 -11.79 4.07
C VAL A 118 -16.17 -12.66 2.89
N LYS A 119 -15.37 -13.66 2.52
CA LYS A 119 -15.86 -14.68 1.57
C LYS A 119 -17.09 -15.31 2.21
N ALA A 120 -18.25 -15.22 1.54
CA ALA A 120 -19.39 -16.02 1.93
C ALA A 120 -18.97 -17.49 1.81
N ASP A 121 -19.26 -18.29 2.84
CA ASP A 121 -18.97 -19.72 2.82
C ASP A 121 -19.62 -20.34 1.56
N GLU A 122 -18.80 -21.00 0.73
CA GLU A 122 -19.26 -21.86 -0.38
C GLU A 122 -19.76 -23.21 0.12
#